data_AF-A0A6B3D6V3-F1
#
_entry.id   AF-A0A6B3D6V3-F1
#
_cell.length_a   1.000
_cell.length_b   1.000
_cell.length_c   1.000
_cell.angle_alpha   90.00
_cell.angle_beta   90.00
_cell.angle_gamma   90.00
#
_symmetry.space_group_name_H-M   'P 1'
#
loop_
_entity.id
_entity.type
_entity.pdbx_description
1 polymer ?
#
loop_
_entity_poly.entity_id
_entity_poly.type
_entity_poly.pdbx_seq_one_letter_code
_entity_poly.pdbx_strand_id
1 'polypeptide(L)' 'ETGPDVTADDLAYVIYTSGSTGRPKGVAVTHRGIRPIARWQNENYGLDTPRRVLQGTPLSFDISVWEICAALLSG' A
#
# COMPACT_ATOMS: atom_id res chain seq x y z
N GLU A 1 -6.60 23.80 4.90
CA GLU A 1 -7.30 23.43 3.66
C GLU A 1 -7.73 21.98 3.79
N THR A 2 -9.01 21.67 3.64
CA THR A 2 -9.46 20.27 3.55
C THR A 2 -9.09 19.76 2.18
N GLY A 3 -8.33 18.66 2.11
CA GLY A 3 -7.95 18.03 0.85
C GLY A 3 -9.15 17.58 0.02
N PRO A 4 -8.92 17.06 -1.21
CA PRO A 4 -10.00 16.51 -2.03
C PRO A 4 -10.76 15.42 -1.25
N ASP A 5 -12.05 15.29 -1.54
CA ASP A 5 -12.87 14.22 -0.98
C ASP A 5 -12.38 12.89 -1.58
N VAL A 6 -11.81 12.01 -0.76
CA VAL A 6 -11.21 10.73 -1.19
C VAL A 6 -12.18 9.60 -0.88
N THR A 7 -12.55 8.85 -1.91
CA THR A 7 -13.41 7.67 -1.81
C THR A 7 -12.61 6.37 -1.90
N ALA A 8 -13.26 5.24 -1.59
CA ALA A 8 -12.62 3.92 -1.68
C ALA A 8 -12.28 3.51 -3.13
N ASP A 9 -12.92 4.13 -4.12
CA ASP A 9 -12.75 3.85 -5.55
C ASP A 9 -11.66 4.70 -6.20
N ASP A 10 -11.18 5.73 -5.52
CA ASP A 10 -10.06 6.54 -5.99
C ASP A 10 -8.74 5.77 -5.93
N LEU A 11 -7.82 6.11 -6.83
CA LEU A 11 -6.48 5.53 -6.87
C LEU A 11 -5.70 5.92 -5.61
N ALA A 12 -5.16 4.91 -4.91
CA ALA A 12 -4.26 5.10 -3.80
C ALA A 12 -2.79 5.17 -4.24
N TYR A 13 -2.40 4.38 -5.25
CA TYR A 13 -1.06 4.45 -5.84
C TYR A 13 -1.01 3.91 -7.27
N VAL A 14 0.06 4.29 -7.98
CA VAL A 14 0.48 3.70 -9.25
C VAL A 14 1.95 3.32 -9.17
N ILE A 15 2.26 2.05 -9.38
CA ILE A 15 3.65 1.55 -9.46
C ILE A 15 3.90 1.04 -10.87
N TYR A 16 5.01 1.45 -11.47
CA TYR A 16 5.40 1.04 -12.81
C TYR A 16 6.25 -0.22 -12.78
N THR A 17 5.91 -1.16 -13.67
CA THR A 17 6.66 -2.40 -13.88
C THR A 17 7.19 -2.46 -15.31
N SER A 18 8.20 -3.31 -15.54
CA SER A 18 8.69 -3.56 -16.90
C SER A 18 7.57 -4.16 -17.76
N GLY A 19 7.31 -3.55 -18.91
CA GLY A 19 6.36 -4.08 -19.88
C GLY A 19 7.05 -4.99 -20.89
N SER A 20 6.40 -6.10 -21.26
CA SER A 20 6.87 -7.01 -22.31
C SER A 20 7.07 -6.36 -23.68
N THR A 21 6.50 -5.18 -23.91
CA THR A 21 6.62 -4.39 -25.15
C THR A 21 7.73 -3.32 -25.08
N GLY A 22 8.57 -3.34 -24.04
CA GLY A 22 9.63 -2.33 -23.81
C GLY A 22 9.14 -0.99 -23.26
N ARG A 23 7.82 -0.82 -23.06
CA ARG A 23 7.24 0.36 -22.41
C ARG A 23 6.73 -0.02 -21.01
N PRO A 24 7.12 0.68 -19.94
CA PRO A 24 6.63 0.40 -18.60
C PRO A 24 5.11 0.47 -18.51
N LYS A 25 4.51 -0.39 -17.67
CA LYS A 25 3.07 -0.45 -17.42
C LYS A 25 2.78 -0.01 -15.99
N GLY A 26 1.84 0.93 -15.82
CA GLY A 26 1.39 1.36 -14.50
C GLY A 26 0.37 0.39 -13.92
N VAL A 27 0.65 -0.15 -12.75
CA VAL A 27 -0.31 -0.91 -11.94
C VAL A 27 -1.01 0.09 -11.02
N ALA A 28 -2.27 0.38 -11.32
CA ALA A 28 -3.08 1.32 -10.57
C ALA A 28 -3.92 0.57 -9.53
N VAL A 29 -3.80 0.96 -8.26
CA VAL A 29 -4.49 0.30 -7.13
C VAL A 29 -5.32 1.34 -6.39
N THR A 30 -6.57 1.00 -6.10
CA THR A 30 -7.50 1.88 -5.37
C THR A 30 -7.35 1.75 -3.86
N HIS A 31 -7.89 2.70 -3.11
CA HIS A 31 -7.97 2.62 -1.64
C HIS A 31 -8.67 1.33 -1.18
N ARG A 32 -9.72 0.88 -1.87
CA ARG A 32 -10.39 -0.40 -1.58
C ARG A 32 -9.44 -1.60 -1.71
N GLY A 33 -8.48 -1.55 -2.62
CA GLY A 33 -7.46 -2.58 -2.82
C GLY A 33 -6.47 -2.73 -1.66
N ILE A 34 -6.33 -1.70 -0.81
CA ILE A 34 -5.44 -1.72 0.37
C ILE A 34 -6.07 -2.49 1.54
N ARG A 35 -7.40 -2.41 1.70
CA ARG A 35 -8.11 -3.01 2.85
C ARG A 35 -7.80 -4.50 3.09
N PRO A 36 -7.76 -5.37 2.05
CA PRO A 36 -7.38 -6.77 2.24
C PRO A 36 -5.95 -6.96 2.78
N ILE A 37 -5.01 -6.09 2.40
CA ILE A 37 -3.61 -6.15 2.86
C ILE A 37 -3.55 -5.92 4.37
N ALA A 38 -4.16 -4.83 4.84
CA ALA A 38 -4.20 -4.49 6.26
C ALA A 38 -4.86 -5.60 7.10
N ARG A 39 -5.97 -6.17 6.62
CA ARG A 39 -6.62 -7.31 7.27
C ARG A 39 -5.68 -8.51 7.35
N TRP A 40 -5.05 -8.90 6.25
CA TRP A 40 -4.16 -10.05 6.22
C TRP A 40 -2.95 -9.84 7.13
N GLN A 41 -2.38 -8.64 7.16
CA GLN A 41 -1.28 -8.28 8.07
C GLN A 41 -1.65 -8.48 9.54
N ASN A 42 -2.82 -7.98 9.94
CA ASN A 42 -3.31 -8.15 11.32
C ASN A 42 -3.53 -9.62 11.67
N GLU A 43 -4.16 -10.39 10.77
CA GLU A 43 -4.46 -11.81 10.97
C GLU A 43 -3.19 -12.69 11.07
N ASN A 44 -2.12 -12.35 10.36
CA ASN A 44 -0.92 -13.19 10.27
C ASN A 44 0.23 -12.77 11.17
N TYR A 45 0.32 -11.48 11.52
CA TYR A 45 1.45 -10.94 12.29
C TYR A 45 1.06 -10.32 13.64
N GLY A 46 -0.23 -10.29 13.99
CA GLY A 46 -0.68 -9.72 15.27
C GLY A 46 -0.25 -8.26 15.41
N LEU A 47 -0.47 -7.47 14.35
CA LEU A 47 -0.12 -6.05 14.33
C LEU A 47 -1.13 -5.18 15.11
N ASP A 48 -2.09 -5.77 15.82
CA ASP A 48 -3.03 -5.09 16.72
C ASP A 48 -2.37 -4.46 17.97
N THR A 49 -1.05 -4.55 18.08
CA THR A 49 -0.24 -3.91 19.11
C THR A 49 0.79 -2.98 18.46
N PRO A 50 1.11 -1.81 19.04
CA PRO A 50 2.07 -0.90 18.45
C PRO A 50 3.44 -1.57 18.21
N ARG A 51 3.82 -1.68 16.93
CA ARG A 51 5.11 -2.22 16.51
C ARG A 51 5.91 -1.17 15.75
N ARG A 52 7.23 -1.35 15.75
CA ARG A 52 8.13 -0.63 14.85
C ARG A 52 8.30 -1.49 13.61
N VAL A 53 7.84 -0.97 12.46
CA VAL A 53 8.07 -1.58 11.15
C VAL A 53 9.24 -0.86 10.50
N LEU A 54 10.19 -1.62 9.95
CA LEU A 54 11.28 -1.06 9.16
C LEU A 54 10.74 -0.70 7.77
N GLN A 55 10.92 0.56 7.37
CA GLN A 55 10.76 0.97 5.97
C GLN A 55 12.10 0.74 5.25
N GLY A 56 12.22 -0.41 4.59
CA GLY A 56 13.45 -0.81 3.91
C GLY A 56 13.29 -0.92 2.40
N THR A 57 12.06 -1.17 1.94
CA THR A 57 11.78 -1.36 0.53
C THR A 57 11.71 -0.01 -0.20
N PRO A 58 12.33 0.15 -1.39
CA PRO A 58 12.17 1.36 -2.18
C PRO A 58 10.70 1.62 -2.53
N LEU A 59 10.29 2.89 -2.52
CA LEU A 59 8.90 3.30 -2.77
C LEU A 59 8.37 2.92 -4.17
N SER A 60 9.27 2.55 -5.10
CA SER A 60 8.92 2.05 -6.42
C SER A 60 8.46 0.58 -6.44
N PHE A 61 8.47 -0.12 -5.30
CA PHE A 61 8.00 -1.50 -5.16
C PHE A 61 6.81 -1.57 -4.22
N ASP A 62 5.87 -2.48 -4.49
CA ASP A 62 4.60 -2.62 -3.76
C ASP A 62 4.78 -3.10 -2.31
N ILE A 63 5.85 -3.83 -2.00
CA ILE A 63 6.20 -4.19 -0.61
C ILE A 63 6.38 -2.94 0.27
N SER A 64 6.79 -1.79 -0.29
CA SER A 64 6.86 -0.55 0.49
C SER A 64 5.49 -0.07 0.97
N VAL A 65 4.42 -0.33 0.21
CA VAL A 65 3.04 -0.03 0.62
C VAL A 65 2.62 -0.96 1.76
N TRP A 66 3.04 -2.23 1.70
CA TRP A 66 2.83 -3.19 2.78
C TRP A 66 3.50 -2.70 4.08
N GLU A 67 4.77 -2.28 4.03
CA GLU A 67 5.51 -1.76 5.20
C GLU A 67 4.82 -0.51 5.81
N ILE A 68 4.38 0.43 4.95
CA ILE A 68 3.65 1.63 5.38
C ILE A 68 2.31 1.29 6.02
N CYS A 69 1.51 0.41 5.38
CA CYS A 69 0.21 0.00 5.91
C CYS A 69 0.35 -0.74 7.24
N ALA A 70 1.36 -1.61 7.37
CA ALA A 70 1.66 -2.30 8.62
C ALA A 70 2.00 -1.33 9.75
N ALA A 71 2.73 -0.24 9.47
CA ALA A 71 3.06 0.75 10.49
C ALA A 71 1.87 1.66 10.88
N LEU A 72 1.09 2.10 9.90
CA LEU A 72 0.11 3.18 10.09
C LEU A 72 -1.30 2.68 10.41
N LEU A 73 -1.67 1.46 10.04
CA LEU A 73 -3.02 0.92 10.23
C LEU A 73 -3.15 0.00 11.44
N SER A 74 -2.09 -0.11 12.24
CA SER A 74 -1.93 -1.09 13.31
C SER A 74 -1.57 -0.46 14.67
N GLY A 75 -1.64 0.87 14.76
CA GLY A 75 -1.36 1.65 15.97
C GLY A 75 -2.61 2.03 16.74
#